data_AF-A0A4R0HKZ9-F1
#
_entry.id   AF-A0A4R0HKZ9-F1
#
_cell.length_a   1.000
_cell.length_b   1.000
_cell.length_c   1.000
_cell.angle_alpha   90.00
_cell.angle_beta   90.00
_cell.angle_gamma   90.00
#
_symmetry.space_group_name_H-M   'P 1'
#
loop_
_entity.id
_entity.type
_entity.pdbx_description
1 polymer ?
#
loop_
_entity_poly.entity_id
_entity_poly.type
_entity_poly.pdbx_seq_one_letter_code
_entity_poly.pdbx_strand_id
1 'polypeptide(L)'
;MSDQGVANLVLMSMLMLLPFALGTMLFGRSRGNRRVLKWARGLAILTIVLSTAYDVAGAVYLLLAEPKPGHEPWADPAAVVDYPTVFLPIGIGALLAAAGILVGVIRARHRLG
;
A
#
# COMPACT_ATOMS: atom_id res chain seq x y z
N MET A 1 19.27 -7.28 9.16
CA MET A 1 18.34 -7.25 8.01
C MET A 1 18.42 -5.85 7.45
N SER A 2 18.74 -5.66 6.17
CA SER A 2 18.88 -4.31 5.59
C SER A 2 17.53 -3.61 5.50
N ASP A 3 17.50 -2.28 5.62
CA ASP A 3 16.28 -1.46 5.53
C ASP A 3 15.50 -1.71 4.24
N GLN A 4 16.23 -1.94 3.14
CA GLN A 4 15.69 -2.33 1.85
C GLN A 4 14.99 -3.71 1.88
N GLY A 5 15.48 -4.64 2.69
CA GLY A 5 14.85 -5.95 2.88
C GLY A 5 13.49 -5.86 3.60
N VAL A 6 13.39 -4.98 4.60
CA VAL A 6 12.12 -4.70 5.30
C VAL A 6 11.13 -4.04 4.36
N ALA A 7 11.59 -3.05 3.58
CA ALA A 7 10.77 -2.39 2.58
C ALA A 7 10.22 -3.33 1.51
N ASN A 8 11.07 -4.22 0.96
CA ASN A 8 10.65 -5.19 -0.04
C ASN A 8 9.62 -6.19 0.53
N LEU A 9 9.78 -6.59 1.80
CA LEU A 9 8.82 -7.44 2.49
C LEU A 9 7.46 -6.75 2.64
N VAL A 10 7.46 -5.47 3.03
CA VAL A 10 6.24 -4.67 3.14
C VAL A 10 5.56 -4.51 1.78
N LEU A 11 6.34 -4.25 0.73
CA LEU A 11 5.83 -4.14 -0.64
C LEU A 11 5.20 -5.45 -1.14
N MET A 12 5.91 -6.57 -0.97
CA MET A 12 5.40 -7.90 -1.31
C MET A 12 4.12 -8.22 -0.53
N SER A 13 4.07 -7.83 0.74
CA SER A 13 2.89 -8.04 1.58
C SER A 13 1.69 -7.26 1.03
N MET A 14 1.86 -5.99 0.65
CA MET A 14 0.78 -5.21 0.02
C MET A 14 0.30 -5.82 -1.30
N LEU A 15 1.24 -6.21 -2.16
CA LEU A 15 0.96 -6.78 -3.46
C LEU A 15 0.21 -8.12 -3.37
N MET A 16 0.45 -8.91 -2.32
CA MET A 16 -0.31 -10.12 -2.05
C MET A 16 -1.66 -9.82 -1.40
N LEU A 17 -1.71 -8.93 -0.40
CA LEU A 17 -2.94 -8.68 0.36
C LEU A 17 -4.07 -8.10 -0.50
N LEU A 18 -3.75 -7.23 -1.48
CA LEU A 18 -4.74 -6.63 -2.38
C LEU A 18 -5.54 -7.64 -3.22
N PRO A 19 -4.92 -8.53 -4.02
CA PRO A 19 -5.66 -9.53 -4.78
C PRO A 19 -6.41 -10.52 -3.88
N PHE A 20 -5.88 -10.87 -2.71
CA PHE A 20 -6.62 -11.67 -1.73
C PHE A 20 -7.85 -10.93 -1.19
N ALA A 21 -7.73 -9.65 -0.83
CA ALA A 21 -8.83 -8.82 -0.37
C ALA A 21 -9.91 -8.64 -1.45
N LEU A 22 -9.49 -8.46 -2.71
CA LEU A 22 -10.39 -8.35 -3.85
C LEU A 22 -11.11 -9.68 -4.13
N GLY A 23 -10.38 -10.79 -4.17
CA GLY A 23 -10.95 -12.12 -4.39
C GLY A 23 -11.96 -12.50 -3.30
N THR A 24 -11.63 -12.24 -2.03
CA THR A 24 -12.55 -12.47 -0.91
C THR A 24 -13.77 -11.56 -0.97
N MET A 25 -13.62 -10.29 -1.37
CA MET A 25 -14.75 -9.39 -1.59
C MET A 25 -15.69 -9.91 -2.69
N LEU A 26 -15.14 -10.29 -3.86
CA LEU A 26 -15.93 -10.78 -4.99
C LEU A 26 -16.67 -12.08 -4.65
N PHE A 27 -15.98 -13.02 -4.00
CA PHE A 27 -16.58 -14.28 -3.55
C PHE A 27 -17.66 -14.07 -2.48
N GLY A 28 -17.39 -13.19 -1.51
CA GLY A 28 -18.33 -12.82 -0.46
C GLY A 28 -19.57 -12.13 -1.01
N ARG A 29 -19.42 -11.28 -2.03
CA ARG A 29 -20.53 -10.64 -2.76
C ARG A 29 -21.34 -11.67 -3.55
N SER A 30 -20.69 -12.49 -4.38
CA SER A 30 -21.34 -13.48 -5.25
C SER A 30 -22.17 -14.51 -4.46
N ARG A 31 -21.63 -15.01 -3.34
CA ARG A 31 -22.32 -16.02 -2.51
C ARG A 31 -23.14 -15.44 -1.35
N GLY A 32 -23.23 -14.11 -1.23
CA GLY A 32 -23.90 -13.45 -0.10
C GLY A 32 -23.28 -13.78 1.28
N ASN A 33 -22.03 -14.24 1.31
CA ASN A 33 -21.41 -14.74 2.52
C ASN A 33 -20.83 -13.58 3.36
N ARG A 34 -21.61 -13.14 4.36
CA ARG A 34 -21.24 -12.05 5.28
C ARG A 34 -19.93 -12.30 6.03
N ARG A 35 -19.55 -13.55 6.29
CA ARG A 35 -18.29 -13.87 7.00
C ARG A 35 -17.08 -13.58 6.10
N VAL A 36 -17.15 -13.94 4.82
CA VAL A 36 -16.08 -13.67 3.85
C VAL A 36 -15.92 -12.15 3.60
N LEU A 37 -17.03 -11.41 3.53
CA LEU A 37 -16.99 -9.95 3.46
C LEU A 37 -16.29 -9.31 4.67
N LYS A 38 -16.42 -9.86 5.88
CA LYS A 38 -15.67 -9.38 7.05
C LYS A 38 -14.16 -9.60 6.90
N TRP A 39 -13.74 -10.73 6.34
CA TRP A 39 -12.33 -11.00 6.05
C TRP A 39 -11.77 -10.04 5.00
N ALA A 40 -12.51 -9.80 3.91
CA ALA A 40 -12.13 -8.83 2.88
C ALA A 40 -11.95 -7.42 3.46
N ARG A 41 -12.85 -7.01 4.36
CA ARG A 41 -12.73 -5.74 5.10
C ARG A 41 -11.48 -5.71 5.98
N GLY A 42 -11.20 -6.78 6.73
CA GLY A 42 -10.03 -6.86 7.59
C GLY A 42 -8.72 -6.75 6.79
N LEU A 43 -8.64 -7.48 5.66
CA LEU A 43 -7.51 -7.41 4.75
C LEU A 43 -7.34 -6.01 4.16
N ALA A 44 -8.42 -5.36 3.71
CA ALA A 44 -8.36 -4.00 3.20
C ALA A 44 -7.85 -3.00 4.25
N ILE A 45 -8.31 -3.10 5.51
CA ILE A 45 -7.82 -2.24 6.60
C ILE A 45 -6.33 -2.48 6.84
N LEU A 46 -5.89 -3.75 6.87
CA LEU A 46 -4.48 -4.09 7.06
C LEU A 46 -3.62 -3.51 5.93
N THR A 47 -4.06 -3.62 4.67
CA THR A 47 -3.37 -3.03 3.52
C THR A 47 -3.28 -1.50 3.64
N ILE A 48 -4.34 -0.81 4.08
CA ILE A 48 -4.31 0.64 4.30
C ILE A 48 -3.26 1.00 5.34
N VAL A 49 -3.25 0.31 6.48
CA VAL A 49 -2.29 0.59 7.57
C VAL A 49 -0.85 0.38 7.10
N LEU A 50 -0.57 -0.73 6.42
CA LEU A 50 0.74 -1.00 5.83
C LEU A 50 1.12 0.11 4.83
N SER A 51 0.18 0.52 3.98
CA SER A 51 0.39 1.51 2.92
C SER A 51 0.74 2.87 3.51
N THR A 52 -0.02 3.32 4.50
CA THR A 52 0.27 4.57 5.22
C THR A 52 1.62 4.51 5.93
N ALA A 53 1.96 3.39 6.59
CA ALA A 53 3.27 3.25 7.23
C ALA A 53 4.41 3.34 6.21
N TYR A 54 4.23 2.75 5.03
CA TYR A 54 5.20 2.80 3.95
C TYR A 54 5.34 4.20 3.34
N ASP A 55 4.24 4.92 3.13
CA ASP A 55 4.23 6.31 2.66
C ASP A 55 4.90 7.25 3.65
N VAL A 56 4.57 7.12 4.95
CA VAL A 56 5.17 7.94 6.02
C VAL A 56 6.67 7.65 6.13
N ALA A 57 7.08 6.39 6.07
CA ALA A 57 8.50 6.04 6.05
C ALA A 57 9.20 6.67 4.84
N GLY A 58 8.63 6.54 3.64
CA GLY A 58 9.16 7.17 2.42
C GLY A 58 9.29 8.69 2.54
N ALA A 59 8.27 9.36 3.08
CA ALA A 59 8.27 10.81 3.29
C ALA A 59 9.32 11.26 4.32
N VAL A 60 9.45 10.53 5.44
CA VAL A 60 10.49 10.82 6.45
C VAL A 60 11.89 10.64 5.88
N TYR A 61 12.12 9.59 5.08
CA TYR A 61 13.40 9.40 4.40
C TYR A 61 13.71 10.55 3.42
N LEU A 62 12.71 11.08 2.71
CA LEU A 62 12.89 12.25 1.84
C LEU A 62 13.17 13.54 2.63
N LEU A 63 12.59 13.70 3.82
CA LEU A 63 12.80 14.88 4.66
C LEU A 63 14.15 14.88 5.38
N LEU A 64 14.63 13.70 5.81
CA LEU A 64 15.90 13.54 6.52
C LEU A 64 17.11 13.48 5.58
N ALA A 65 16.86 13.31 4.28
CA ALA A 65 17.86 13.36 3.26
C ALA A 65 18.35 14.79 3.02
N GLU A 66 19.41 15.21 3.72
CA GLU A 66 20.15 16.40 3.33
C GLU A 66 20.94 16.11 2.04
N PRO A 67 20.71 16.86 0.94
CA PRO A 67 21.55 16.73 -0.25
C PRO A 67 22.97 17.17 0.10
N LYS A 68 23.96 16.30 -0.11
CA LYS A 68 25.37 16.71 -0.01
C LYS A 68 25.61 17.88 -0.98
N PRO A 69 26.30 18.95 -0.57
CA PRO A 69 26.55 20.08 -1.45
C PRO A 69 27.28 19.61 -2.72
N GLY A 70 26.68 19.89 -3.89
CA GLY A 70 27.17 19.45 -5.21
C GLY A 70 26.61 18.11 -5.72
N HIS A 71 25.78 17.40 -4.96
CA HIS A 71 25.05 16.18 -5.40
C HIS A 71 23.54 16.43 -5.32
N GLU A 72 23.10 17.55 -5.90
CA GLU A 72 21.69 17.86 -5.95
C GLU A 72 20.97 16.83 -6.84
N PRO A 73 19.77 16.33 -6.47
CA PRO A 73 19.08 15.27 -7.22
C PRO A 73 18.78 15.63 -8.69
N TRP A 74 18.76 16.92 -9.01
CA TRP A 74 18.56 17.45 -10.36
C TRP A 74 19.87 17.65 -11.15
N ALA A 75 21.02 17.54 -10.51
CA ALA A 75 22.35 17.75 -11.12
C ALA A 75 23.08 16.43 -11.42
N ASP A 76 22.84 15.35 -10.64
CA ASP A 76 23.41 14.03 -10.89
C ASP A 76 22.42 12.90 -10.56
N PRO A 77 21.68 12.35 -11.55
CA PRO A 77 20.73 11.25 -11.35
C PRO A 77 21.40 9.94 -10.88
N ALA A 78 22.71 9.77 -11.10
CA ALA A 78 23.46 8.58 -10.71
C ALA A 78 23.98 8.65 -9.26
N ALA A 79 23.95 9.83 -8.62
CA ALA A 79 24.15 9.99 -7.18
C ALA A 79 22.90 9.58 -6.36
N VAL A 80 21.76 9.36 -7.03
CA VAL A 80 20.46 8.98 -6.46
C VAL A 80 20.36 7.45 -6.28
N VAL A 81 21.47 6.76 -5.99
CA VAL A 81 21.48 5.28 -5.95
C VAL A 81 20.83 4.71 -4.68
N ASP A 82 20.60 5.49 -3.63
CA ASP A 82 19.94 5.02 -2.40
C ASP A 82 18.62 5.72 -2.08
N TYR A 83 18.01 6.41 -3.04
CA TYR A 83 16.72 7.04 -2.80
C TYR A 83 15.55 6.15 -3.19
N PRO A 84 14.67 5.79 -2.25
CA PRO A 84 13.44 5.08 -2.55
C PRO A 84 12.41 6.00 -3.22
N THR A 85 12.74 6.64 -4.35
CA THR A 85 11.82 7.50 -5.13
C THR A 85 10.57 6.74 -5.61
N VAL A 86 10.64 5.41 -5.64
CA VAL A 86 9.55 4.52 -6.05
C VAL A 86 8.56 4.20 -4.90
N PHE A 87 8.87 4.56 -3.65
CA PHE A 87 8.10 4.07 -2.50
C PHE A 87 6.75 4.79 -2.33
N LEU A 88 6.73 6.11 -2.41
CA LEU A 88 5.52 6.92 -2.22
C LEU A 88 4.41 6.63 -3.25
N PRO A 89 4.71 6.53 -4.56
CA PRO A 89 3.66 6.22 -5.55
C PRO A 89 3.02 4.85 -5.32
N ILE A 90 3.81 3.85 -4.90
CA ILE A 90 3.29 2.49 -4.68
C ILE A 90 2.41 2.43 -3.42
N GLY A 91 2.86 3.05 -2.32
CA GLY A 91 2.06 3.10 -1.10
C GLY A 91 0.73 3.81 -1.34
N ILE A 92 0.72 4.96 -2.02
CA ILE A 92 -0.51 5.67 -2.41
C ILE A 92 -1.42 4.79 -3.28
N GLY A 93 -0.88 4.09 -4.28
CA GLY A 93 -1.64 3.18 -5.12
C GLY A 93 -2.31 2.05 -4.33
N ALA A 94 -1.57 1.46 -3.37
CA ALA A 94 -2.09 0.42 -2.49
C ALA A 94 -3.18 0.96 -1.55
N LEU A 95 -3.04 2.19 -1.06
CA LEU A 95 -4.02 2.89 -0.23
C LEU A 95 -5.36 3.01 -0.98
N LEU A 96 -5.31 3.54 -2.20
CA LEU A 96 -6.49 3.77 -3.04
C LEU A 96 -7.20 2.46 -3.40
N ALA A 97 -6.43 1.44 -3.78
CA ALA A 97 -6.98 0.13 -4.10
C ALA A 97 -7.68 -0.50 -2.88
N ALA A 98 -7.05 -0.45 -1.70
CA ALA A 98 -7.63 -0.98 -0.48
C ALA A 98 -8.86 -0.19 -0.02
N ALA A 99 -8.86 1.14 -0.17
CA ALA A 99 -10.04 1.98 0.09
C ALA A 99 -11.21 1.60 -0.84
N GLY A 100 -10.94 1.35 -2.13
CA GLY A 100 -11.94 0.87 -3.08
C GLY A 100 -12.56 -0.47 -2.66
N ILE A 101 -11.73 -1.42 -2.22
CA ILE A 101 -12.20 -2.72 -1.69
C ILE A 101 -13.07 -2.49 -0.43
N LEU A 102 -12.64 -1.63 0.49
CA LEU A 102 -13.38 -1.35 1.72
C LEU A 102 -14.78 -0.77 1.43
N VAL A 103 -14.86 0.23 0.55
CA VAL A 103 -16.13 0.81 0.09
C VAL A 103 -17.01 -0.25 -0.57
N GLY A 104 -16.41 -1.07 -1.44
CA GLY A 104 -17.11 -2.15 -2.13
C GLY A 104 -17.70 -3.20 -1.18
N VAL A 105 -16.94 -3.59 -0.14
CA VAL A 105 -17.40 -4.50 0.92
C VAL A 105 -18.56 -3.89 1.71
N ILE A 106 -18.48 -2.60 2.07
CA ILE A 106 -19.55 -1.90 2.80
C ILE A 106 -20.83 -1.85 1.94
N ARG A 107 -20.72 -1.45 0.68
CA ARG A 107 -21.87 -1.43 -0.25
C ARG A 107 -22.49 -2.81 -0.41
N ALA A 108 -21.67 -3.85 -0.61
CA ALA A 108 -22.15 -5.23 -0.72
C ALA A 108 -22.84 -5.73 0.56
N ARG A 109 -22.33 -5.36 1.75
CA ARG A 109 -22.95 -5.72 3.03
C ARG A 109 -24.32 -5.09 3.21
N HIS A 110 -24.47 -3.82 2.81
CA HIS A 110 -25.69 -3.05 2.99
C HIS A 110 -26.66 -3.13 1.80
N ARG A 111 -26.34 -3.94 0.77
CA ARG A 111 -27.09 -4.03 -0.50
C ARG A 111 -27.38 -2.66 -1.10
N LEU A 112 -26.43 -1.74 -0.98
CA LEU A 112 -26.50 -0.44 -1.65
C LEU A 112 -26.19 -0.70 -3.13
N GLY A 113 -27.25 -0.89 -3.91
CA GLY A 113 -27.28 -1.12 -5.35
C GLY A 113 -28.39 -0.29 -5.95
#